data_AF-A0AAD7EFM0-F1
#
_entry.id   AF-A0AAD7EFM0-F1
#
_cell.length_a   1.000
_cell.length_b   1.000
_cell.length_c   1.000
_cell.angle_alpha   90.00
_cell.angle_beta   90.00
_cell.angle_gamma   90.00
#
_symmetry.space_group_name_H-M   'P 1'
#
loop_
_entity.id
_entity.type
_entity.pdbx_description
1 polymer ?
#
loop_
_entity_poly.entity_id
_entity_poly.type
_entity_poly.pdbx_seq_one_letter_code
_entity_poly.pdbx_strand_id
1 'polypeptide(L)'
;EGIEEEEDFLHVEDVADIMTRFIALEEAVCDSEAGMQEDCAAAEGNTSEASLEIFAQTLQRYHDEVLAQEKRRQAVNNRSGGYQKKSKKTLDRQWKKRVSYREGGGVFIHQFMHGGIKHHGGPEDSDVSDSEAAGSSKSHSDITVDENVSHLSIFNEPIPSPRSIPTPQEARTQLDELKARADAVPADLEESDRALNALTWRDQPALRRALKGLTMKAKDKRINVFFRTCITSMVATVNLYLDGNVACTWHQASMLAAKAQGRGTNHARNL
;
A
#
# COMPACT_ATOMS: atom_id res chain seq x y z
N GLU A 1 27.95 22.65 -27.83
CA GLU A 1 26.86 21.69 -28.16
C GLU A 1 26.03 21.51 -26.92
N GLY A 2 24.84 22.12 -26.91
CA GLY A 2 23.88 22.03 -25.82
C GLY A 2 22.99 20.82 -26.04
N ILE A 3 22.88 19.98 -25.02
CA ILE A 3 21.94 18.85 -24.99
C ILE A 3 20.62 19.42 -24.47
N GLU A 4 19.69 19.65 -25.37
CA GLU A 4 18.28 19.93 -25.03
C GLU A 4 17.65 18.59 -24.60
N GLU A 5 17.56 18.37 -23.29
CA GLU A 5 16.82 17.25 -22.72
C GLU A 5 15.32 17.56 -22.85
N GLU A 6 14.66 16.98 -23.87
CA GLU A 6 13.20 16.91 -23.97
C GLU A 6 12.65 16.14 -22.77
N GLU A 7 12.12 16.88 -21.80
CA GLU A 7 11.30 16.34 -20.73
C GLU A 7 9.95 15.88 -21.31
N ASP A 8 9.92 14.65 -21.81
CA ASP A 8 8.70 13.87 -22.08
C ASP A 8 8.01 13.56 -20.73
N PHE A 9 7.41 14.58 -20.13
CA PHE A 9 6.47 14.42 -19.04
C PHE A 9 5.32 13.58 -19.54
N LEU A 10 5.26 12.35 -19.04
CA LEU A 10 4.12 11.43 -19.11
C LEU A 10 2.81 12.22 -18.95
N HIS A 11 2.20 12.56 -20.08
CA HIS A 11 0.85 13.09 -20.14
C HIS A 11 -0.05 11.99 -19.60
N VAL A 12 -0.39 12.10 -18.32
CA VAL A 12 -1.45 11.30 -17.73
C VAL A 12 -2.70 11.81 -18.41
N GLU A 13 -3.23 11.05 -19.37
CA GLU A 13 -4.53 11.33 -20.00
C GLU A 13 -5.52 11.67 -18.87
N ASP A 14 -6.06 12.89 -18.92
CA ASP A 14 -6.97 13.38 -17.90
C ASP A 14 -8.19 12.45 -17.84
N VAL A 15 -8.77 12.26 -16.66
CA VAL A 15 -9.94 11.38 -16.48
C VAL A 15 -11.09 11.81 -17.40
N ALA A 16 -11.14 13.10 -17.76
CA ALA A 16 -12.06 13.66 -18.75
C ALA A 16 -11.87 13.06 -20.15
N ASP A 17 -10.64 12.83 -20.63
CA ASP A 17 -10.37 12.24 -21.95
C ASP A 17 -10.79 10.77 -22.00
N ILE A 18 -10.58 10.05 -20.89
CA ILE A 18 -11.02 8.65 -20.76
C ILE A 18 -12.56 8.56 -20.78
N MET A 19 -13.26 9.44 -20.05
CA MET A 19 -14.72 9.50 -20.09
C MET A 19 -15.25 9.88 -21.48
N THR A 20 -14.58 10.81 -22.17
CA THR A 20 -15.01 11.26 -23.51
C THR A 20 -14.86 10.14 -24.54
N ARG A 21 -13.79 9.34 -24.48
CA ARG A 21 -13.64 8.13 -25.32
C ARG A 21 -14.72 7.08 -25.04
N PHE A 22 -15.16 6.93 -23.80
CA PHE A 22 -16.19 5.96 -23.43
C PHE A 22 -17.57 6.36 -23.99
N ILE A 23 -17.92 7.64 -23.90
CA ILE A 23 -19.17 8.20 -24.47
C ILE A 23 -19.17 8.05 -25.99
N ALA A 24 -18.06 8.35 -26.66
CA ALA A 24 -17.94 8.21 -28.12
C ALA A 24 -18.06 6.75 -28.60
N LEU A 25 -17.66 5.77 -27.77
CA LEU A 25 -17.80 4.36 -28.08
C LEU A 25 -19.23 3.85 -27.91
N GLU A 26 -20.01 4.37 -26.95
CA GLU A 26 -21.44 4.05 -26.84
C GLU A 26 -22.24 4.62 -28.01
N GLU A 27 -21.93 5.84 -28.45
CA GLU A 27 -22.62 6.46 -29.60
C GLU A 27 -22.34 5.72 -30.92
N ALA A 28 -21.11 5.21 -31.11
CA ALA A 28 -20.75 4.48 -32.33
C ALA A 28 -21.46 3.11 -32.47
N VAL A 29 -22.04 2.57 -31.41
CA VAL A 29 -22.73 1.26 -31.43
C VAL A 29 -24.22 1.41 -31.77
N CYS A 30 -24.81 2.61 -31.67
CA CYS A 30 -26.25 2.81 -31.86
C CYS A 30 -26.70 3.18 -33.28
N ASP A 31 -25.81 3.47 -34.23
CA ASP A 31 -26.20 4.01 -35.55
C ASP A 31 -26.38 2.97 -36.68
N SER A 32 -26.41 1.67 -36.38
CA SER A 32 -26.49 0.63 -37.43
C SER A 32 -27.88 0.00 -37.66
N GLU A 33 -28.96 0.47 -37.01
CA GLU A 33 -30.30 -0.15 -37.12
C GLU A 33 -31.37 0.71 -37.82
N ALA A 34 -30.99 1.63 -38.72
CA ALA A 34 -31.96 2.40 -39.49
C ALA A 34 -31.93 2.04 -40.99
N GLY A 35 -32.56 0.91 -41.33
CA GLY A 35 -33.18 0.75 -42.65
C GLY A 35 -32.88 -0.56 -43.38
N MET A 36 -33.57 -1.65 -43.00
CA MET A 36 -34.04 -2.62 -43.98
C MET A 36 -35.41 -3.16 -43.58
N GLN A 37 -36.37 -2.89 -44.46
CA GLN A 37 -37.77 -3.29 -44.36
C GLN A 37 -37.97 -4.67 -45.00
N GLU A 38 -38.69 -5.52 -44.25
CA GLU A 38 -39.56 -6.64 -44.66
C GLU A 38 -39.13 -7.53 -45.83
N ASP A 39 -38.66 -8.73 -45.49
CA ASP A 39 -39.27 -10.02 -45.89
C ASP A 39 -38.20 -11.11 -45.85
N CYS A 40 -38.03 -11.79 -44.71
CA CYS A 40 -37.44 -13.13 -44.71
C CYS A 40 -37.86 -13.92 -43.48
N ALA A 41 -38.34 -15.13 -43.77
CA ALA A 41 -38.94 -16.07 -42.86
C ALA A 41 -38.02 -16.47 -41.70
N ALA A 42 -38.68 -16.67 -40.55
CA ALA A 42 -38.31 -17.50 -39.41
C ALA A 42 -37.05 -18.36 -39.59
N ALA A 43 -35.91 -17.83 -39.14
CA ALA A 43 -34.75 -18.60 -38.72
C ALA A 43 -34.43 -18.22 -37.27
N GLU A 44 -35.39 -18.49 -36.37
CA GLU A 44 -35.15 -18.50 -34.93
C GLU A 44 -34.25 -19.69 -34.60
N GLY A 45 -33.07 -19.45 -34.02
CA GLY A 45 -32.24 -20.56 -33.58
C GLY A 45 -30.96 -20.16 -32.86
N ASN A 46 -29.99 -19.55 -33.55
CA ASN A 46 -28.59 -19.68 -33.11
C ASN A 46 -27.80 -18.36 -32.99
N THR A 47 -28.44 -17.19 -33.06
CA THR A 47 -27.70 -15.91 -32.99
C THR A 47 -27.24 -15.55 -31.57
N SER A 48 -27.92 -16.02 -30.52
CA SER A 48 -27.59 -15.67 -29.14
C SER A 48 -26.29 -16.30 -28.64
N GLU A 49 -25.98 -17.53 -29.06
CA GLU A 49 -24.77 -18.24 -28.62
C GLU A 49 -23.51 -17.64 -29.26
N ALA A 50 -23.56 -17.34 -30.56
CA ALA A 50 -22.46 -16.67 -31.26
C ALA A 50 -22.17 -15.27 -30.69
N SER A 51 -23.21 -14.51 -30.34
CA SER A 51 -23.05 -13.20 -29.69
C SER A 51 -22.38 -13.31 -28.30
N LEU A 52 -22.71 -14.37 -27.55
CA LEU A 52 -22.17 -14.58 -26.21
C LEU A 52 -20.70 -15.03 -26.24
N GLU A 53 -20.32 -15.84 -27.23
CA GLU A 53 -18.91 -16.20 -27.47
C GLU A 53 -18.06 -14.99 -27.87
N ILE A 54 -18.57 -14.13 -28.77
CA ILE A 54 -17.88 -12.89 -29.17
C ILE A 54 -17.68 -11.98 -27.96
N PHE A 55 -18.69 -11.85 -27.10
CA PHE A 55 -18.60 -11.08 -25.88
C PHE A 55 -17.55 -11.64 -24.90
N ALA A 56 -17.54 -12.96 -24.68
CA ALA A 56 -16.58 -13.62 -23.80
C ALA A 56 -15.14 -13.46 -24.29
N GLN A 57 -14.91 -13.61 -25.60
CA GLN A 57 -13.59 -13.38 -26.21
C GLN A 57 -13.15 -11.93 -26.07
N THR A 58 -14.08 -10.98 -26.21
CA THR A 58 -13.80 -9.55 -26.02
C THR A 58 -13.37 -9.25 -24.58
N LEU A 59 -14.08 -9.77 -23.58
CA LEU A 59 -13.71 -9.63 -22.18
C LEU A 59 -12.34 -10.24 -21.86
N GLN A 60 -12.06 -11.43 -22.40
CA GLN A 60 -10.76 -12.09 -22.20
C GLN A 60 -9.62 -11.25 -22.78
N ARG A 61 -9.82 -10.69 -23.99
CA ARG A 61 -8.83 -9.82 -24.64
C ARG A 61 -8.53 -8.56 -23.81
N TYR A 62 -9.56 -7.91 -23.27
CA TYR A 62 -9.38 -6.75 -22.37
C TYR A 62 -8.63 -7.12 -21.09
N HIS A 63 -8.94 -8.27 -20.49
CA HIS A 63 -8.23 -8.74 -19.30
C HIS A 63 -6.74 -8.94 -19.57
N ASP A 64 -6.41 -9.61 -20.69
CA ASP A 64 -5.03 -9.88 -21.09
C ASP A 64 -4.27 -8.59 -21.43
N GLU A 65 -4.94 -7.62 -22.05
CA GLU A 65 -4.38 -6.30 -22.34
C GLU A 65 -4.04 -5.52 -21.06
N VAL A 66 -4.93 -5.51 -20.07
CA VAL A 66 -4.70 -4.88 -18.77
C VAL A 66 -3.52 -5.55 -18.05
N LEU A 67 -3.45 -6.88 -18.05
CA LEU A 67 -2.32 -7.61 -17.46
C LEU A 67 -1.00 -7.31 -18.18
N ALA A 68 -1.02 -7.18 -19.51
CA ALA A 68 0.17 -6.81 -20.28
C ALA A 68 0.60 -5.36 -19.97
N GLN A 69 -0.34 -4.44 -19.84
CA GLN A 69 -0.06 -3.05 -19.50
C GLN A 69 0.51 -2.91 -18.08
N GLU A 70 -0.02 -3.66 -17.12
CA GLU A 70 0.51 -3.67 -15.75
C GLU A 70 1.93 -4.27 -15.70
N LYS A 71 2.20 -5.33 -16.46
CA LYS A 71 3.56 -5.85 -16.63
C LYS A 71 4.50 -4.81 -17.25
N ARG A 72 4.05 -4.03 -18.23
CA ARG A 72 4.84 -2.92 -18.80
C ARG A 72 5.11 -1.84 -17.76
N ARG A 73 4.13 -1.45 -16.96
CA ARG A 73 4.30 -0.50 -15.85
C ARG A 73 5.31 -1.01 -14.82
N GLN A 74 5.21 -2.28 -14.43
CA GLN A 74 6.17 -2.90 -13.53
C GLN A 74 7.57 -2.95 -14.14
N ALA A 75 7.70 -3.24 -15.44
CA ALA A 75 8.99 -3.23 -16.12
C ALA A 75 9.62 -1.83 -16.16
N VAL A 76 8.83 -0.77 -16.37
CA VAL A 76 9.32 0.62 -16.31
C VAL A 76 9.71 1.02 -14.88
N ASN A 77 8.92 0.65 -13.88
CA ASN A 77 9.25 0.90 -12.48
C ASN A 77 10.53 0.16 -12.04
N ASN A 78 10.72 -1.06 -12.54
CA ASN A 78 11.94 -1.86 -12.30
C ASN A 78 13.15 -1.34 -13.10
N ARG A 79 12.94 -0.50 -14.13
CA ARG A 79 13.99 0.17 -14.92
C ARG A 79 14.47 1.47 -14.31
N SER A 80 13.70 2.11 -13.42
CA SER A 80 14.32 3.02 -12.47
C SER A 80 15.29 2.13 -11.69
N GLY A 81 16.60 2.28 -11.92
CA GLY A 81 17.65 1.52 -11.27
C GLY A 81 17.49 1.71 -9.78
N GLY A 82 16.64 0.88 -9.18
CA GLY A 82 16.02 1.13 -7.90
C GLY A 82 17.17 1.24 -6.94
N TYR A 83 17.37 2.46 -6.41
CA TYR A 83 18.45 2.82 -5.52
C TYR A 83 18.68 1.66 -4.56
N GLN A 84 19.64 0.79 -4.90
CA GLN A 84 19.89 -0.36 -4.09
C GLN A 84 20.41 0.25 -2.81
N LYS A 85 19.67 0.12 -1.70
CA LYS A 85 20.01 0.70 -0.39
C LYS A 85 21.38 0.22 0.15
N LYS A 86 22.13 -0.52 -0.67
CA LYS A 86 23.51 -0.97 -0.53
C LYS A 86 24.53 -0.07 -1.23
N SER A 87 24.15 1.08 -1.80
CA SER A 87 25.17 2.02 -2.31
C SER A 87 26.12 2.40 -1.17
N LYS A 88 27.43 2.29 -1.44
CA LYS A 88 28.50 2.60 -0.47
C LYS A 88 28.28 3.96 0.18
N LYS A 89 27.84 4.96 -0.60
CA LYS A 89 27.55 6.33 -0.13
C LYS A 89 26.41 6.37 0.88
N THR A 90 25.36 5.57 0.69
CA THR A 90 24.23 5.47 1.63
C THR A 90 24.65 4.83 2.93
N LEU A 91 25.42 3.74 2.85
CA LEU A 91 25.93 3.02 4.01
C LEU A 91 26.85 3.91 4.84
N ASP A 92 27.78 4.63 4.21
CA ASP A 92 28.64 5.62 4.86
C ASP A 92 27.83 6.71 5.59
N ARG A 93 26.81 7.27 4.92
CA ARG A 93 25.96 8.30 5.53
C ARG A 93 25.17 7.76 6.72
N GLN A 94 24.66 6.53 6.63
CA GLN A 94 23.98 5.87 7.75
C GLN A 94 24.94 5.57 8.89
N TRP A 95 26.16 5.11 8.59
CA TRP A 95 27.18 4.83 9.59
C TRP A 95 27.60 6.11 10.33
N LYS A 96 27.91 7.20 9.62
CA LYS A 96 28.23 8.50 10.23
C LYS A 96 27.11 9.01 11.15
N LYS A 97 25.85 8.85 10.74
CA LYS A 97 24.70 9.18 11.59
C LYS A 97 24.63 8.33 12.86
N ARG A 98 24.92 7.03 12.76
CA ARG A 98 24.93 6.13 13.94
C ARG A 98 26.06 6.49 14.91
N VAL A 99 27.24 6.84 14.39
CA VAL A 99 28.38 7.29 15.20
C VAL A 99 28.03 8.59 15.92
N SER A 100 27.58 9.62 15.19
CA SER A 100 27.17 10.90 15.79
C SER A 100 26.04 10.76 16.82
N TYR A 101 25.06 9.86 16.59
CA TYR A 101 24.01 9.58 17.56
C TYR A 101 24.56 8.94 18.84
N ARG A 102 25.53 8.01 18.72
CA ARG A 102 26.19 7.37 19.86
C ARG A 102 27.04 8.36 20.65
N GLU A 103 27.78 9.24 19.97
CA GLU A 103 28.57 10.32 20.60
C GLU A 103 27.68 11.31 21.37
N GLY A 104 26.45 11.54 20.91
CA GLY A 104 25.44 12.33 21.63
C GLY A 104 24.73 11.59 22.77
N GLY A 105 25.22 10.42 23.20
CA GLY A 105 24.62 9.63 24.27
C GLY A 105 23.37 8.83 23.87
N GLY A 106 23.09 8.72 22.57
CA GLY A 106 21.94 7.97 22.05
C GLY A 106 22.12 6.45 22.18
N VAL A 107 21.08 5.77 22.65
CA VAL A 107 21.03 4.30 22.81
C VAL A 107 20.10 3.71 21.74
N PHE A 108 20.55 2.68 21.02
CA PHE A 108 19.75 2.09 19.94
C PHE A 108 18.69 1.13 20.49
N ILE A 109 17.51 1.10 19.86
CA ILE A 109 16.36 0.25 20.26
C ILE A 109 16.76 -1.24 20.44
N HIS A 110 17.64 -1.78 19.58
CA HIS A 110 18.07 -3.17 19.71
C HIS A 110 18.81 -3.45 21.03
N GLN A 111 19.52 -2.46 21.59
CA GLN A 111 20.21 -2.59 22.88
C GLN A 111 19.21 -2.69 24.04
N PHE A 112 18.05 -2.02 23.94
CA PHE A 112 16.96 -2.19 24.89
C PHE A 112 16.28 -3.57 24.78
N MET A 113 16.22 -4.14 23.57
CA MET A 113 15.55 -5.43 23.36
C MET A 113 16.41 -6.64 23.75
N HIS A 114 17.74 -6.54 23.75
CA HIS A 114 18.64 -7.69 24.00
C HIS A 114 19.34 -7.63 25.36
N GLY A 115 19.24 -6.51 26.08
CA GLY A 115 19.82 -6.36 27.41
C GLY A 115 18.75 -6.41 28.47
N GLY A 116 18.65 -7.54 29.17
CA GLY A 116 18.28 -7.50 30.58
C GLY A 116 19.30 -6.58 31.26
N ILE A 117 18.94 -5.30 31.41
CA ILE A 117 19.74 -4.31 32.12
C ILE A 117 19.80 -4.82 33.56
N LYS A 118 20.85 -5.59 33.87
CA LYS A 118 21.27 -5.78 35.24
C LYS A 118 21.73 -4.40 35.66
N HIS A 119 20.83 -3.66 36.31
CA HIS A 119 21.18 -2.47 37.06
C HIS A 119 22.27 -2.89 38.04
N HIS A 120 23.52 -2.67 37.68
CA HIS A 120 24.59 -2.69 38.64
C HIS A 120 24.31 -1.52 39.57
N GLY A 121 23.92 -1.86 40.80
CA GLY A 121 23.69 -0.93 41.88
C GLY A 121 24.88 0.02 41.99
N GLY A 122 24.55 1.30 42.09
CA GLY A 122 25.53 2.33 42.33
C GLY A 122 26.22 2.14 43.68
N PRO A 123 27.45 2.65 43.82
CA PRO A 123 27.90 3.22 45.07
C PRO A 123 27.44 4.69 45.12
N GLU A 124 26.85 5.04 46.26
CA GLU A 124 26.69 6.40 46.74
C GLU A 124 28.05 7.09 46.86
N ASP A 125 27.97 8.42 46.88
CA ASP A 125 28.96 9.40 47.36
C ASP A 125 30.14 9.79 46.47
N SER A 126 30.10 11.05 46.04
CA SER A 126 31.14 12.09 46.24
C SER A 126 31.01 13.12 45.12
N ASP A 127 30.56 14.33 45.42
CA ASP A 127 31.28 15.45 46.02
C ASP A 127 31.70 16.45 44.92
N VAL A 128 31.54 17.70 45.29
CA VAL A 128 31.51 18.90 44.46
C VAL A 128 32.92 19.19 43.94
N SER A 129 33.10 19.38 42.64
CA SER A 129 34.24 20.16 42.15
C SER A 129 33.91 20.88 40.85
N ASP A 130 33.67 22.17 41.00
CA ASP A 130 33.62 23.17 39.95
C ASP A 130 35.04 23.39 39.43
N SER A 131 35.25 23.29 38.11
CA SER A 131 36.53 23.59 37.46
C SER A 131 36.33 23.86 35.97
N GLU A 132 36.22 25.14 35.65
CA GLU A 132 36.52 25.67 34.31
C GLU A 132 37.96 25.33 33.92
N ALA A 133 38.16 24.72 32.75
CA ALA A 133 39.42 24.85 32.01
C ALA A 133 39.22 24.49 30.54
N ALA A 134 39.42 25.50 29.69
CA ALA A 134 39.62 25.37 28.26
C ALA A 134 40.77 24.39 27.95
N GLY A 135 40.58 23.55 26.93
CA GLY A 135 41.59 22.56 26.55
C GLY A 135 41.31 21.93 25.20
N SER A 136 41.44 22.74 24.15
CA SER A 136 41.58 22.26 22.78
C SER A 136 42.79 21.33 22.68
N SER A 137 42.57 20.06 22.35
CA SER A 137 43.62 19.16 21.87
C SER A 137 43.05 18.22 20.80
N LYS A 138 43.26 18.63 19.54
CA LYS A 138 43.20 17.75 18.38
C LYS A 138 44.26 16.67 18.54
N SER A 139 43.87 15.50 19.03
CA SER A 139 44.69 14.30 18.93
C SER A 139 44.37 13.62 17.60
N HIS A 140 45.29 13.77 16.66
CA HIS A 140 45.28 13.06 15.38
C HIS A 140 45.77 11.63 15.66
N SER A 141 44.86 10.73 16.06
CA SER A 141 45.17 9.30 16.09
C SER A 141 45.09 8.77 14.67
N ASP A 142 46.25 8.56 14.05
CA ASP A 142 46.41 7.67 12.90
C ASP A 142 45.88 6.29 13.30
N ILE A 143 44.65 6.00 12.87
CA ILE A 143 44.09 4.65 12.93
C ILE A 143 44.64 3.94 11.70
N THR A 144 45.75 3.22 11.91
CA THR A 144 46.14 2.11 11.04
C THR A 144 44.98 1.13 11.02
N VAL A 145 44.22 1.13 9.92
CA VAL A 145 43.19 0.14 9.64
C VAL A 145 43.89 -1.18 9.43
N ASP A 146 44.00 -1.95 10.50
CA ASP A 146 44.42 -3.34 10.45
C ASP A 146 43.39 -4.08 9.58
N GLU A 147 43.80 -4.49 8.37
CA GLU A 147 43.05 -5.34 7.45
C GLU A 147 42.94 -6.76 8.02
N ASN A 148 42.39 -6.89 9.22
CA ASN A 148 41.88 -8.16 9.70
C ASN A 148 40.36 -8.14 9.56
N VAL A 149 39.91 -8.17 8.31
CA VAL A 149 38.54 -8.55 7.94
C VAL A 149 38.41 -10.03 8.26
N SER A 150 38.29 -10.33 9.55
CA SER A 150 37.76 -11.58 10.05
C SER A 150 36.33 -11.70 9.53
N HIS A 151 36.23 -12.28 8.33
CA HIS A 151 35.20 -13.20 7.88
C HIS A 151 33.98 -13.23 8.81
N LEU A 152 33.12 -12.21 8.71
CA LEU A 152 31.79 -12.23 9.31
C LEU A 152 30.97 -13.29 8.56
N SER A 153 31.10 -14.54 9.01
CA SER A 153 30.26 -15.69 8.66
C SER A 153 28.87 -15.53 9.29
N ILE A 154 28.22 -14.40 8.98
CA ILE A 154 26.83 -14.14 9.30
C ILE A 154 26.06 -14.62 8.07
N PHE A 155 25.26 -15.67 8.24
CA PHE A 155 24.52 -16.45 7.23
C PHE A 155 25.22 -17.68 6.64
N ASN A 156 25.68 -18.59 7.51
CA ASN A 156 25.49 -20.03 7.27
C ASN A 156 24.13 -20.45 7.89
N GLU A 157 23.04 -19.79 7.50
CA GLU A 157 21.75 -20.43 7.67
C GLU A 157 21.74 -21.61 6.69
N PRO A 158 21.54 -22.86 7.15
CA PRO A 158 21.47 -23.99 6.25
C PRO A 158 20.44 -23.65 5.18
N ILE A 159 20.88 -23.63 3.92
CA ILE A 159 20.03 -23.44 2.75
C ILE A 159 18.78 -24.28 3.00
N PRO A 160 17.59 -23.66 3.19
CA PRO A 160 16.40 -24.41 3.53
C PRO A 160 16.24 -25.46 2.44
N SER A 161 16.30 -26.73 2.86
CA SER A 161 16.20 -27.87 1.95
C SER A 161 15.07 -27.60 0.96
N PRO A 162 15.28 -27.90 -0.34
CA PRO A 162 14.33 -27.58 -1.39
C PRO A 162 12.95 -28.00 -0.91
N ARG A 163 12.08 -27.01 -0.67
CA ARG A 163 10.74 -27.24 -0.13
C ARG A 163 10.10 -28.24 -1.07
N SER A 164 9.89 -29.46 -0.58
CA SER A 164 9.22 -30.51 -1.32
C SER A 164 7.91 -29.92 -1.81
N ILE A 165 7.75 -29.89 -3.14
CA ILE A 165 6.54 -29.35 -3.76
C ILE A 165 5.39 -30.14 -3.14
N PRO A 166 4.46 -29.47 -2.43
CA PRO A 166 3.37 -30.15 -1.76
C PRO A 166 2.61 -30.96 -2.80
N THR A 167 2.30 -32.19 -2.44
CA THR A 167 1.54 -33.06 -3.33
C THR A 167 0.17 -32.41 -3.62
N PRO A 168 -0.47 -32.66 -4.78
CA PRO A 168 -1.75 -32.06 -5.12
C PRO A 168 -2.84 -32.24 -4.05
N GLN A 169 -2.73 -33.30 -3.24
CA GLN A 169 -3.65 -33.61 -2.15
C GLN A 169 -3.35 -32.78 -0.89
N GLU A 170 -2.08 -32.53 -0.57
CA GLU A 170 -1.67 -31.58 0.47
C GLU A 170 -2.06 -30.15 0.12
N ALA A 171 -1.95 -29.75 -1.15
CA ALA A 171 -2.38 -28.42 -1.59
C ALA A 171 -3.90 -28.20 -1.41
N ARG A 172 -4.71 -29.24 -1.67
CA ARG A 172 -6.17 -29.19 -1.47
C ARG A 172 -6.53 -29.09 0.01
N THR A 173 -5.90 -29.89 0.86
CA THR A 173 -6.13 -29.84 2.32
C THR A 173 -5.69 -28.50 2.91
N GLN A 174 -4.55 -27.94 2.48
CA GLN A 174 -4.13 -26.60 2.87
C GLN A 174 -5.11 -25.51 2.40
N LEU A 175 -5.67 -25.64 1.19
CA LEU A 175 -6.68 -24.70 0.70
C LEU A 175 -7.97 -24.78 1.51
N ASP A 176 -8.44 -25.98 1.85
CA ASP A 176 -9.65 -26.19 2.66
C ASP A 176 -9.44 -25.73 4.10
N GLU A 177 -8.25 -25.90 4.67
CA GLU A 177 -7.89 -25.35 5.98
C GLU A 177 -7.85 -23.81 5.96
N LEU A 178 -7.30 -23.20 4.91
CA LEU A 178 -7.32 -21.76 4.74
C LEU A 178 -8.75 -21.22 4.54
N LYS A 179 -9.62 -21.96 3.83
CA LYS A 179 -11.05 -21.63 3.72
C LYS A 179 -11.75 -21.74 5.06
N ALA A 180 -11.58 -22.84 5.79
CA ALA A 180 -12.15 -23.01 7.13
C ALA A 180 -11.67 -21.91 8.10
N ARG A 181 -10.41 -21.46 7.97
CA ARG A 181 -9.87 -20.35 8.74
C ARG A 181 -10.38 -18.98 8.30
N ALA A 182 -10.69 -18.80 7.02
CA ALA A 182 -11.32 -17.59 6.50
C ALA A 182 -12.79 -17.50 6.91
N ASP A 183 -13.49 -18.64 6.92
CA ASP A 183 -14.89 -18.77 7.37
C ASP A 183 -15.02 -18.65 8.88
N ALA A 184 -13.95 -18.96 9.64
CA ALA A 184 -13.78 -18.55 11.03
C ALA A 184 -13.48 -17.05 11.11
N VAL A 185 -14.40 -16.22 10.61
CA VAL A 185 -14.41 -14.79 10.83
C VAL A 185 -14.41 -14.56 12.33
N PRO A 186 -13.45 -13.78 12.88
CA PRO A 186 -13.42 -13.48 14.31
C PRO A 186 -14.78 -12.92 14.74
N ALA A 187 -15.43 -13.57 15.71
CA ALA A 187 -16.73 -13.14 16.23
C ALA A 187 -16.73 -11.67 16.67
N ASP A 188 -15.57 -11.16 17.10
CA ASP A 188 -15.35 -9.77 17.51
C ASP A 188 -15.61 -8.75 16.38
N LEU A 189 -15.38 -9.12 15.11
CA LEU A 189 -15.67 -8.23 13.96
C LEU A 189 -17.17 -8.06 13.75
N GLU A 190 -17.95 -9.12 13.96
CA GLU A 190 -19.39 -9.02 13.87
C GLU A 190 -19.98 -8.12 14.95
N GLU A 191 -19.31 -7.98 16.09
CA GLU A 191 -19.81 -7.16 17.20
C GLU A 191 -19.63 -5.66 16.92
N SER A 192 -18.47 -5.26 16.38
CA SER A 192 -18.27 -3.89 15.88
C SER A 192 -19.18 -3.55 14.70
N ASP A 193 -19.35 -4.48 13.77
CA ASP A 193 -20.25 -4.29 12.63
C ASP A 193 -21.72 -4.29 13.09
N ARG A 194 -22.11 -5.07 14.10
CA ARG A 194 -23.44 -4.99 14.73
C ARG A 194 -23.66 -3.66 15.41
N ALA A 195 -22.67 -3.15 16.14
CA ALA A 195 -22.76 -1.84 16.80
C ALA A 195 -22.88 -0.71 15.76
N LEU A 196 -22.15 -0.78 14.66
CA LEU A 196 -22.24 0.17 13.54
C LEU A 196 -23.54 0.01 12.73
N ASN A 197 -24.01 -1.21 12.52
CA ASN A 197 -25.31 -1.47 11.87
C ASN A 197 -26.48 -1.07 12.79
N ALA A 198 -26.26 -1.01 14.10
CA ALA A 198 -27.20 -0.47 15.08
C ALA A 198 -27.23 1.07 15.08
N LEU A 199 -26.24 1.76 14.49
CA LEU A 199 -26.39 3.18 14.11
C LEU A 199 -27.41 3.27 12.98
N THR A 200 -28.67 3.33 13.37
CA THR A 200 -29.78 3.54 12.43
C THR A 200 -29.60 4.82 11.62
N TRP A 201 -30.17 4.82 10.41
CA TRP A 201 -30.31 5.96 9.48
C TRP A 201 -30.79 7.28 10.12
N ARG A 202 -31.33 7.25 11.35
CA ARG A 202 -31.70 8.43 12.13
C ARG A 202 -30.51 9.33 12.49
N ASP A 203 -29.29 8.79 12.54
CA ASP A 203 -28.08 9.57 12.82
C ASP A 203 -27.45 10.23 11.57
N GLN A 204 -28.08 10.10 10.39
CA GLN A 204 -27.61 10.73 9.16
C GLN A 204 -27.29 12.24 9.31
N PRO A 205 -28.09 13.06 10.03
CA PRO A 205 -27.76 14.47 10.22
C PRO A 205 -26.49 14.68 11.08
N ALA A 206 -26.22 13.80 12.03
CA ALA A 206 -25.00 13.83 12.84
C ALA A 206 -23.78 13.39 12.01
N LEU A 207 -23.91 12.31 11.25
CA LEU A 207 -22.89 11.83 10.31
C LEU A 207 -22.53 12.88 9.25
N ARG A 208 -23.52 13.56 8.66
CA ARG A 208 -23.27 14.66 7.70
C ARG A 208 -22.57 15.85 8.35
N ARG A 209 -22.86 16.16 9.62
CA ARG A 209 -22.13 17.19 10.38
C ARG A 209 -20.67 16.78 10.63
N ALA A 210 -20.45 15.53 11.05
CA ALA A 210 -19.11 14.97 11.25
C ALA A 210 -18.31 14.98 9.93
N LEU A 211 -18.93 14.56 8.82
CA LEU A 211 -18.35 14.59 7.48
C LEU A 211 -17.90 16.00 7.07
N LYS A 212 -18.73 17.03 7.29
CA LYS A 212 -18.34 18.43 7.05
C LYS A 212 -17.13 18.83 7.89
N GLY A 213 -17.11 18.45 9.18
CA GLY A 213 -15.99 18.69 10.09
C GLY A 213 -14.69 18.01 9.63
N LEU A 214 -14.76 16.74 9.24
CA LEU A 214 -13.63 15.98 8.71
C LEU A 214 -13.11 16.58 7.39
N THR A 215 -14.01 16.96 6.48
CA THR A 215 -13.65 17.59 5.20
C THR A 215 -12.92 18.92 5.42
N MET A 216 -13.34 19.73 6.39
CA MET A 216 -12.62 20.96 6.76
C MET A 216 -11.22 20.64 7.32
N LYS A 217 -11.10 19.65 8.21
CA LYS A 217 -9.81 19.21 8.75
C LYS A 217 -8.88 18.65 7.66
N ALA A 218 -9.37 17.87 6.71
CA ALA A 218 -8.56 17.31 5.62
C ALA A 218 -7.87 18.40 4.77
N LYS A 219 -8.51 19.58 4.67
CA LYS A 219 -7.99 20.75 3.96
C LYS A 219 -6.97 21.56 4.75
N ASP A 220 -6.84 21.33 6.06
CA ASP A 220 -5.86 22.03 6.89
C ASP A 220 -4.44 21.58 6.54
N LYS A 221 -3.62 22.53 6.08
CA LYS A 221 -2.21 22.31 5.70
C LYS A 221 -1.29 22.08 6.89
N ARG A 222 -1.74 22.41 8.11
CA ARG A 222 -0.97 22.22 9.36
C ARG A 222 -0.97 20.76 9.82
N ILE A 223 -1.91 19.95 9.33
CA ILE A 223 -2.01 18.53 9.64
C ILE A 223 -0.99 17.75 8.78
N ASN A 224 -0.30 16.80 9.41
CA ASN A 224 0.65 15.93 8.72
C ASN A 224 -0.02 15.22 7.52
N VAL A 225 0.72 15.09 6.41
CA VAL A 225 0.29 14.39 5.19
C VAL A 225 -0.33 13.02 5.50
N PHE A 226 0.26 12.25 6.43
CA PHE A 226 -0.27 10.94 6.83
C PHE A 226 -1.70 11.05 7.40
N PHE A 227 -1.92 11.96 8.34
CA PHE A 227 -3.24 12.16 8.93
C PHE A 227 -4.25 12.71 7.92
N ARG A 228 -3.80 13.57 6.99
CA ARG A 228 -4.66 14.06 5.90
C ARG A 228 -5.14 12.90 5.03
N THR A 229 -4.26 11.97 4.66
CA THR A 229 -4.64 10.76 3.91
C THR A 229 -5.64 9.90 4.67
N CYS A 230 -5.43 9.68 5.98
CA CYS A 230 -6.38 8.94 6.83
C CYS A 230 -7.75 9.65 6.90
N ILE A 231 -7.78 10.95 7.15
CA ILE A 231 -9.04 11.73 7.22
C ILE A 231 -9.76 11.68 5.87
N THR A 232 -9.05 11.82 4.74
CA THR A 232 -9.66 11.70 3.40
C THR A 232 -10.26 10.32 3.19
N SER A 233 -9.61 9.26 3.69
CA SER A 233 -10.15 7.90 3.65
C SER A 233 -11.45 7.76 4.46
N MET A 234 -11.48 8.32 5.68
CA MET A 234 -12.68 8.33 6.51
C MET A 234 -13.82 9.10 5.82
N VAL A 235 -13.52 10.24 5.20
CA VAL A 235 -14.49 11.03 4.41
C VAL A 235 -15.05 10.20 3.25
N ALA A 236 -14.20 9.49 2.50
CA ALA A 236 -14.64 8.62 1.41
C ALA A 236 -15.53 7.48 1.90
N THR A 237 -15.13 6.84 3.01
CA THR A 237 -15.89 5.74 3.66
C THR A 237 -17.27 6.22 4.09
N VAL A 238 -17.36 7.36 4.77
CA VAL A 238 -18.63 7.94 5.21
C VAL A 238 -19.49 8.35 4.02
N ASN A 239 -18.90 8.90 2.95
CA ASN A 239 -19.65 9.26 1.74
C ASN A 239 -20.27 8.04 1.06
N LEU A 240 -19.51 6.95 0.91
CA LEU A 240 -20.02 5.69 0.36
C LEU A 240 -21.16 5.13 1.22
N TYR A 241 -20.98 5.12 2.54
CA TYR A 241 -21.99 4.63 3.48
C TYR A 241 -23.28 5.48 3.47
N LEU A 242 -23.17 6.79 3.24
CA LEU A 242 -24.32 7.70 3.17
C LEU A 242 -24.99 7.73 1.79
N ASP A 243 -24.40 7.09 0.77
CA ASP A 243 -24.96 7.04 -0.57
C ASP A 243 -26.13 6.04 -0.60
N GLY A 244 -27.36 6.56 -0.72
CA GLY A 244 -28.56 5.73 -0.77
C GLY A 244 -28.64 4.82 -2.00
N ASN A 245 -27.84 5.08 -3.03
CA ASN A 245 -27.80 4.26 -4.23
C ASN A 245 -26.89 3.04 -4.06
N VAL A 246 -25.92 3.12 -3.14
CA VAL A 246 -24.97 2.05 -2.87
C VAL A 246 -25.35 1.44 -1.53
N ALA A 247 -26.10 0.33 -1.57
CA ALA A 247 -26.41 -0.45 -0.37
C ALA A 247 -25.12 -1.12 0.16
N CYS A 248 -24.20 -0.31 0.71
CA CYS A 248 -22.95 -0.78 1.26
C CYS A 248 -22.98 -0.71 2.79
N THR A 249 -22.47 -1.77 3.40
CA THR A 249 -22.16 -1.78 4.83
C THR A 249 -20.93 -0.91 5.09
N TRP A 250 -20.75 -0.48 6.34
CA TRP A 250 -19.53 0.26 6.73
C TRP A 250 -18.26 -0.51 6.38
N HIS A 251 -18.25 -1.82 6.64
CA HIS A 251 -17.13 -2.69 6.28
C HIS A 251 -16.79 -2.65 4.78
N GLN A 252 -17.81 -2.75 3.92
CA GLN A 252 -17.65 -2.68 2.47
C GLN A 252 -17.13 -1.31 2.03
N ALA A 253 -17.67 -0.23 2.59
CA ALA A 253 -17.20 1.14 2.33
C ALA A 253 -15.72 1.33 2.72
N SER A 254 -15.33 0.86 3.91
CA SER A 254 -13.93 0.94 4.38
C SER A 254 -12.99 0.11 3.52
N MET A 255 -13.44 -1.07 3.10
CA MET A 255 -12.67 -1.94 2.20
C MET A 255 -12.49 -1.30 0.81
N LEU A 256 -13.54 -0.68 0.26
CA LEU A 256 -13.47 0.06 -1.01
C LEU A 256 -12.53 1.25 -0.90
N ALA A 257 -12.61 2.02 0.19
CA ALA A 257 -11.71 3.14 0.45
C ALA A 257 -10.23 2.68 0.56
N ALA A 258 -9.95 1.60 1.28
CA ALA A 258 -8.61 1.04 1.39
C ALA A 258 -8.06 0.57 0.02
N LYS A 259 -8.89 -0.12 -0.78
CA LYS A 259 -8.51 -0.57 -2.13
C LYS A 259 -8.24 0.60 -3.07
N ALA A 260 -9.05 1.66 -3.03
CA ALA A 260 -8.84 2.87 -3.84
C ALA A 260 -7.50 3.56 -3.50
N GLN A 261 -6.98 3.36 -2.30
CA GLN A 261 -5.65 3.85 -1.89
C GLN A 261 -4.50 2.91 -2.23
N GLY A 262 -4.76 1.80 -2.93
CA GLY A 262 -3.76 0.76 -3.19
C GLY A 262 -3.28 0.03 -1.92
N ARG A 263 -4.09 0.06 -0.84
CA ARG A 263 -3.79 -0.60 0.43
C ARG A 263 -4.51 -1.94 0.52
N GLY A 264 -3.87 -2.94 1.14
CA GLY A 264 -4.48 -4.25 1.37
C GLY A 264 -5.66 -4.22 2.36
N THR A 265 -6.46 -5.29 2.38
CA THR A 265 -7.66 -5.43 3.22
C THR A 265 -7.40 -5.26 4.72
N ASN A 266 -6.19 -5.60 5.19
CA ASN A 266 -5.77 -5.37 6.57
C ASN A 266 -5.79 -3.88 6.96
N HIS A 267 -5.65 -2.98 5.99
CA HIS A 267 -5.65 -1.55 6.25
C HIS A 267 -7.06 -0.98 6.46
N ALA A 268 -8.09 -1.63 5.90
CA ALA A 268 -9.48 -1.20 6.07
C ALA A 268 -9.94 -1.23 7.54
N ARG A 269 -9.29 -2.06 8.37
CA ARG A 269 -9.58 -2.15 9.82
C ARG A 269 -8.99 -1.00 10.64
N ASN A 270 -8.00 -0.30 10.09
CA ASN A 270 -7.27 0.78 10.77
C ASN A 270 -7.68 2.17 10.26
N LEU A 271 -8.72 2.25 9.43
CA LEU A 271 -9.36 3.48 8.98
C LEU A 271 -10.46 3.89 9.97
#